data_AF-A0A1Y6EB58-F1
#
_entry.id   AF-A0A1Y6EB58-F1
#
_cell.length_a   1.000
_cell.length_b   1.000
_cell.length_c   1.000
_cell.angle_alpha   90.00
_cell.angle_beta   90.00
_cell.angle_gamma   90.00
#
_symmetry.space_group_name_H-M   'P 1'
#
loop_
_entity.id
_entity.type
_entity.pdbx_description
1 polymer ?
#
loop_
_entity_poly.entity_id
_entity_poly.type
_entity_poly.pdbx_seq_one_letter_code
_entity_poly.pdbx_strand_id
1 'polypeptide(L)'
;MSAQPHARPLAVSLGDPAGIGPELIVEAWARRDKHTLAPFAVVGGAKVLSSAAEKRGVDCPIVPIGDLGEAHSAFVQGLPVLSGGDSEYRPGHCDEAGAQLALASLEEGTRLARDGIASALVTAPIAKSQLAKVGFVHPGQTEYLAHTCAMPARDAVMMLAGPSLRTVPLTVHCALAEVPGLLSTDLIVHKARIVARALASDFGIVRPRLALAGLNPHAGEGGKFGDEEERIIEPAIAQLRSEDTDATGPHPADALFTPRARANYHAALCMYHDQALIPLKALEFDEGVNVTLGLPIVRTSPDHGTAFDIAGKGLADPGAMIAAIRMAGECAARRAMNSSNG
;
A
#
# COMPACT_ATOMS: atom_id res chain seq x y z
N MET A 1 -23.38 28.21 -11.07
CA MET A 1 -22.50 27.05 -11.29
C MET A 1 -22.09 26.54 -9.92
N SER A 2 -22.82 25.58 -9.37
CA SER A 2 -22.45 24.95 -8.10
C SER A 2 -21.21 24.09 -8.34
N ALA A 3 -20.08 24.48 -7.74
CA ALA A 3 -18.89 23.66 -7.73
C ALA A 3 -19.25 22.28 -7.16
N GLN A 4 -18.97 21.21 -7.91
CA GLN A 4 -18.99 19.89 -7.31
C GLN A 4 -18.00 19.91 -6.13
N PRO A 5 -18.36 19.37 -4.96
CA PRO A 5 -17.42 19.31 -3.84
C PRO A 5 -16.20 18.54 -4.32
N HIS A 6 -15.05 19.21 -4.40
CA HIS A 6 -13.79 18.56 -4.74
C HIS A 6 -13.56 17.42 -3.73
N ALA A 7 -13.21 16.23 -4.23
CA ALA A 7 -12.84 15.12 -3.36
C ALA A 7 -11.70 15.57 -2.44
N ARG A 8 -11.75 15.24 -1.15
CA ARG A 8 -10.69 15.64 -0.20
C ARG A 8 -9.32 15.18 -0.72
N PRO A 9 -8.25 15.98 -0.55
CA PRO A 9 -6.94 15.63 -1.08
C PRO A 9 -6.33 14.41 -0.35
N LEU A 10 -5.33 13.81 -0.96
CA LEU A 10 -4.55 12.72 -0.35
C LEU A 10 -3.48 13.31 0.58
N ALA A 11 -3.20 12.63 1.69
CA ALA A 11 -2.03 12.90 2.53
C ALA A 11 -0.88 11.97 2.14
N VAL A 12 0.29 12.54 1.84
CA VAL A 12 1.51 11.79 1.58
C VAL A 12 2.46 11.95 2.77
N SER A 13 2.83 10.85 3.43
CA SER A 13 3.91 10.91 4.41
C SER A 13 5.26 10.90 3.70
N LEU A 14 6.18 11.78 4.10
CA LEU A 14 7.48 12.01 3.47
C LEU A 14 8.37 10.75 3.38
N GLY A 15 8.20 9.83 4.33
CA GLY A 15 9.09 8.69 4.50
C GLY A 15 10.42 9.11 5.12
N ASP A 16 11.45 8.27 4.97
CA ASP A 16 12.80 8.60 5.43
C ASP A 16 13.42 9.67 4.51
N PRO A 17 13.77 10.86 5.01
CA PRO A 17 14.29 11.95 4.19
C PRO A 17 15.69 11.67 3.61
N ALA A 18 16.43 10.71 4.15
CA ALA A 18 17.69 10.25 3.57
C ALA A 18 17.48 9.19 2.48
N GLY A 19 16.27 8.66 2.32
CA GLY A 19 15.94 7.68 1.28
C GLY A 19 15.56 8.32 -0.06
N ILE A 20 15.07 7.48 -0.98
CA ILE A 20 14.57 7.91 -2.30
C ILE A 20 13.16 8.55 -2.24
N GLY A 21 12.45 8.44 -1.12
CA GLY A 21 11.08 8.96 -0.97
C GLY A 21 10.90 10.41 -1.46
N PRO A 22 11.71 11.37 -0.97
CA PRO A 22 11.61 12.78 -1.38
C PRO A 22 11.77 13.01 -2.89
N GLU A 23 12.76 12.39 -3.54
CA GLU A 23 12.97 12.56 -4.99
C GLU A 23 11.83 11.94 -5.81
N LEU A 24 11.26 10.82 -5.36
CA LEU A 24 10.13 10.19 -6.04
C LEU A 24 8.82 10.97 -5.88
N ILE A 25 8.58 11.57 -4.71
CA ILE A 25 7.39 12.42 -4.48
C ILE A 25 7.42 13.65 -5.40
N VAL A 26 8.58 14.29 -5.52
CA VAL A 26 8.77 15.43 -6.42
C VAL A 26 8.53 15.05 -7.87
N GLU A 27 9.07 13.92 -8.31
CA GLU A 27 8.83 13.36 -9.65
C GLU A 27 7.36 13.03 -9.90
N ALA A 28 6.66 12.50 -8.89
CA ALA A 28 5.24 12.21 -9.00
C ALA A 28 4.42 13.49 -9.22
N TRP A 29 4.71 14.56 -8.50
CA TRP A 29 4.04 15.86 -8.72
C TRP A 29 4.36 16.46 -10.09
N ALA A 30 5.61 16.42 -10.52
CA ALA A 30 6.02 16.93 -11.83
C ALA A 30 5.31 16.20 -12.99
N ARG A 31 4.90 14.95 -12.79
CA ARG A 31 4.22 14.11 -13.79
C ARG A 31 2.72 13.95 -13.52
N ARG A 32 2.15 14.74 -12.60
CA ARG A 32 0.77 14.62 -12.13
C ARG A 32 -0.27 14.63 -13.26
N ASP A 33 -0.12 15.52 -14.24
CA ASP A 33 -1.09 15.64 -15.34
C ASP A 33 -1.05 14.43 -16.26
N LYS A 34 0.16 13.96 -16.59
CA LYS A 34 0.38 12.76 -17.43
C LYS A 34 -0.25 11.52 -16.82
N HIS A 35 -0.25 11.40 -15.50
CA HIS A 35 -0.79 10.24 -14.77
C HIS A 35 -2.14 10.50 -14.12
N THR A 36 -2.74 11.67 -14.36
CA THR A 36 -4.03 12.08 -13.79
C THR A 36 -4.08 11.89 -12.27
N LEU A 37 -3.01 12.29 -11.57
CA LEU A 37 -2.91 12.11 -10.13
C LEU A 37 -3.91 13.03 -9.42
N ALA A 38 -4.63 12.47 -8.44
CA ALA A 38 -5.48 13.25 -7.56
C ALA A 38 -4.63 14.27 -6.78
N PRO A 39 -5.16 15.45 -6.44
CA PRO A 39 -4.45 16.42 -5.60
C PRO A 39 -4.00 15.80 -4.28
N PHE A 40 -2.73 16.01 -3.94
CA PHE A 40 -2.13 15.50 -2.72
C PHE A 40 -1.23 16.55 -2.07
N ALA A 41 -1.03 16.43 -0.77
CA ALA A 41 -0.08 17.24 -0.02
C ALA A 41 0.87 16.35 0.78
N VAL A 42 2.13 16.76 0.90
CA VAL A 42 3.11 16.08 1.74
C VAL A 42 3.03 16.62 3.15
N VAL A 43 3.13 15.76 4.15
CA VAL A 43 3.10 16.14 5.57
C VAL A 43 4.50 16.48 6.05
N GLY A 44 4.82 17.77 6.19
CA GLY A 44 6.14 18.26 6.59
C GLY A 44 7.24 18.12 5.52
N GLY A 45 8.46 18.54 5.87
CA GLY A 45 9.66 18.36 5.03
C GLY A 45 9.77 19.30 3.83
N ALA A 46 9.29 20.55 3.94
CA ALA A 46 9.30 21.50 2.83
C ALA A 46 10.72 21.77 2.30
N LYS A 47 11.71 21.95 3.19
CA LYS A 47 13.11 22.13 2.80
C LYS A 47 13.69 20.85 2.22
N VAL A 48 13.38 19.70 2.82
CA VAL A 48 13.79 18.39 2.27
C VAL A 48 13.34 18.21 0.83
N LEU A 49 12.07 18.49 0.53
CA LEU A 49 11.50 18.36 -0.81
C LEU A 49 12.08 19.38 -1.78
N SER A 50 12.29 20.63 -1.33
CA SER A 50 12.94 21.67 -2.15
C SER A 50 14.36 21.24 -2.56
N SER A 51 15.16 20.78 -1.60
CA SER A 51 16.52 20.29 -1.87
C SER A 51 16.52 19.00 -2.70
N ALA A 52 15.53 18.12 -2.52
CA ALA A 52 15.37 16.94 -3.36
C ALA A 52 15.04 17.31 -4.81
N ALA A 53 14.16 18.28 -5.03
CA ALA A 53 13.82 18.79 -6.37
C ALA A 53 15.03 19.41 -7.08
N GLU A 54 15.76 20.27 -6.38
CA GLU A 54 17.00 20.89 -6.89
C GLU A 54 18.04 19.83 -7.26
N LYS A 55 18.31 18.88 -6.35
CA LYS A 55 19.30 17.82 -6.58
C LYS A 55 18.88 16.88 -7.72
N ARG A 56 17.58 16.60 -7.84
CA ARG A 56 17.02 15.75 -8.90
C ARG A 56 16.97 16.47 -10.26
N GLY A 57 17.00 17.80 -10.26
CA GLY A 57 16.85 18.62 -11.46
C GLY A 57 15.41 18.67 -11.97
N VAL A 58 14.43 18.63 -11.07
CA VAL A 58 13.00 18.66 -11.40
C VAL A 58 12.42 20.02 -11.02
N ASP A 59 11.72 20.66 -11.98
CA ASP A 59 10.98 21.89 -11.73
C ASP A 59 9.72 21.59 -10.90
N CYS A 60 9.85 21.71 -9.59
CA CYS A 60 8.80 21.44 -8.62
C CYS A 60 8.81 22.53 -7.54
N PRO A 61 8.07 23.62 -7.74
CA PRO A 61 7.90 24.64 -6.70
C PRO A 61 7.26 24.01 -5.47
N ILE A 62 7.81 24.27 -4.28
CA ILE A 62 7.21 23.84 -3.02
C ILE A 62 6.27 24.94 -2.52
N VAL A 63 5.01 24.59 -2.25
CA VAL A 63 3.99 25.53 -1.76
C VAL A 63 3.60 25.15 -0.34
N PRO A 64 4.10 25.84 0.69
CA PRO A 64 3.69 25.62 2.06
C PRO A 64 2.20 25.92 2.23
N ILE A 65 1.48 25.03 2.91
CA ILE A 65 0.06 25.21 3.26
C ILE A 65 -0.15 25.10 4.77
N GLY A 66 -1.11 25.85 5.29
CA GLY A 66 -1.48 25.82 6.71
C GLY A 66 -2.54 24.76 7.01
N ASP A 67 -3.44 24.53 6.06
CA ASP A 67 -4.54 23.57 6.15
C ASP A 67 -4.58 22.67 4.91
N LEU A 68 -4.95 21.40 5.11
CA LEU A 68 -5.00 20.43 4.02
C LEU A 68 -6.03 20.81 2.94
N GLY A 69 -7.09 21.55 3.28
CA GLY A 69 -8.07 22.07 2.33
C GLY A 69 -7.49 23.00 1.26
N GLU A 70 -6.36 23.65 1.53
CA GLU A 70 -5.64 24.52 0.59
C GLU A 70 -4.91 23.73 -0.52
N ALA A 71 -4.76 22.41 -0.35
CA ALA A 71 -3.97 21.57 -1.24
C ALA A 71 -4.42 21.69 -2.70
N HIS A 72 -5.73 21.75 -2.98
CA HIS A 72 -6.25 21.84 -4.35
C HIS A 72 -5.75 23.09 -5.09
N SER A 73 -5.85 24.26 -4.46
CA SER A 73 -5.38 25.52 -5.05
C SER A 73 -3.86 25.59 -5.15
N ALA A 74 -3.15 25.03 -4.16
CA ALA A 74 -1.70 24.98 -4.15
C ALA A 74 -1.14 24.03 -5.21
N PHE A 75 -1.82 22.90 -5.48
CA PHE A 75 -1.37 21.82 -6.38
C PHE A 75 -1.19 22.28 -7.84
N VAL A 76 -1.88 23.35 -8.23
CA VAL A 76 -1.74 24.00 -9.55
C VAL A 76 -0.42 24.77 -9.65
N GLN A 77 0.03 25.38 -8.54
CA GLN A 77 1.21 26.25 -8.49
C GLN A 77 2.49 25.48 -8.17
N GLY A 78 2.38 24.42 -7.37
CA GLY A 78 3.51 23.65 -6.87
C GLY A 78 3.06 22.45 -6.05
N LEU A 79 4.02 21.69 -5.52
CA LEU A 79 3.77 20.59 -4.60
C LEU A 79 3.34 21.17 -3.23
N PRO A 80 2.09 20.94 -2.78
CA PRO A 80 1.65 21.41 -1.48
C PRO A 80 2.34 20.65 -0.36
N VAL A 81 2.84 21.37 0.63
CA VAL A 81 3.47 20.80 1.82
C VAL A 81 2.81 21.36 3.06
N LEU A 82 2.12 20.50 3.81
CA LEU A 82 1.47 20.86 5.05
C LEU A 82 2.53 21.25 6.09
N SER A 83 2.28 22.36 6.77
CA SER A 83 3.12 22.86 7.86
C SER A 83 3.41 21.76 8.89
N GLY A 84 4.67 21.63 9.28
CA GLY A 84 5.12 20.55 10.16
C GLY A 84 6.63 20.57 10.39
N GLY A 85 7.16 19.44 10.84
CA GLY A 85 8.59 19.25 11.02
C GLY A 85 9.37 19.37 9.71
N ASP A 86 10.68 19.62 9.83
CA ASP A 86 11.60 19.66 8.70
C ASP A 86 12.99 19.19 9.15
N SER A 87 13.87 18.89 8.19
CA SER A 87 15.25 18.47 8.47
C SER A 87 16.19 18.91 7.35
N GLU A 88 17.49 18.70 7.54
CA GLU A 88 18.44 18.85 6.45
C GLU A 88 18.32 17.67 5.47
N TYR A 89 18.42 17.93 4.16
CA TYR A 89 18.41 16.88 3.15
C TYR A 89 19.79 16.24 3.00
N ARG A 90 19.95 15.04 3.56
CA ARG A 90 21.20 14.26 3.54
C ARG A 90 20.98 12.88 2.88
N PRO A 91 20.77 12.81 1.56
CA PRO A 91 20.46 11.55 0.88
C PRO A 91 21.58 10.52 1.10
N GLY A 92 21.18 9.30 1.41
CA GLY A 92 22.05 8.15 1.73
C GLY A 92 22.63 8.16 3.15
N HIS A 93 22.38 9.20 3.94
CA HIS A 93 22.97 9.38 5.28
C HIS A 93 21.86 9.61 6.31
N CYS A 94 21.32 8.52 6.88
CA CYS A 94 20.31 8.61 7.93
C CYS A 94 20.85 9.29 9.19
N ASP A 95 20.02 10.10 9.82
CA ASP A 95 20.27 10.67 11.14
C ASP A 95 18.99 10.64 12.02
N GLU A 96 19.13 11.03 13.28
CA GLU A 96 18.03 11.03 14.24
C GLU A 96 16.94 12.05 13.88
N ALA A 97 17.33 13.23 13.41
CA ALA A 97 16.41 14.29 12.99
C ALA A 97 15.51 13.82 11.82
N GLY A 98 16.10 13.13 10.85
CA GLY A 98 15.36 12.55 9.73
C GLY A 98 14.41 11.45 10.16
N ALA A 99 14.80 10.61 11.13
CA ALA A 99 13.92 9.59 11.70
C ALA A 99 12.74 10.20 12.47
N GLN A 100 12.97 11.27 13.24
CA GLN A 100 11.92 12.03 13.93
C GLN A 100 10.94 12.67 12.92
N LEU A 101 11.47 13.25 11.84
CA LEU A 101 10.64 13.82 10.76
C LEU A 101 9.79 12.75 10.08
N ALA A 102 10.38 11.61 9.72
CA ALA A 102 9.67 10.50 9.10
C ALA A 102 8.52 9.99 9.97
N LEU A 103 8.77 9.85 11.29
CA LEU A 103 7.76 9.44 12.26
C LEU A 103 6.63 10.47 12.37
N ALA A 104 6.96 11.75 12.60
CA ALA A 104 5.97 12.82 12.71
C ALA A 104 5.09 12.94 11.45
N SER A 105 5.70 12.77 10.26
CA SER A 105 4.99 12.77 8.98
C SER A 105 4.02 11.60 8.85
N LEU A 106 4.43 10.38 9.28
CA LEU A 106 3.58 9.20 9.29
C LEU A 106 2.41 9.36 10.28
N GLU A 107 2.68 9.87 11.48
CA GLU A 107 1.67 10.07 12.53
C GLU A 107 0.61 11.07 12.10
N GLU A 108 1.02 12.23 11.60
CA GLU A 108 0.09 13.27 11.17
C GLU A 108 -0.66 12.86 9.89
N GLY A 109 0.01 12.22 8.92
CA GLY A 109 -0.67 11.66 7.74
C GLY A 109 -1.74 10.62 8.11
N THR A 110 -1.43 9.76 9.07
CA THR A 110 -2.38 8.77 9.60
C THR A 110 -3.56 9.44 10.29
N ARG A 111 -3.29 10.45 11.12
CA ARG A 111 -4.33 11.23 11.81
C ARG A 111 -5.27 11.90 10.81
N LEU A 112 -4.73 12.57 9.79
CA LEU A 112 -5.52 13.24 8.75
C LEU A 112 -6.44 12.28 8.00
N ALA A 113 -5.95 11.10 7.63
CA ALA A 113 -6.77 10.09 6.95
C ALA A 113 -7.84 9.50 7.88
N ARG A 114 -7.47 9.17 9.14
CA ARG A 114 -8.39 8.61 10.13
C ARG A 114 -9.52 9.56 10.49
N ASP A 115 -9.20 10.84 10.66
CA ASP A 115 -10.17 11.90 10.98
C ASP A 115 -10.98 12.33 9.74
N GLY A 116 -10.72 11.71 8.58
CA GLY A 116 -11.40 11.98 7.32
C GLY A 116 -11.03 13.32 6.68
N ILE A 117 -10.03 14.03 7.18
CA ILE A 117 -9.54 15.30 6.62
C ILE A 117 -8.86 15.03 5.28
N ALA A 118 -8.05 13.97 5.20
CA ALA A 118 -7.53 13.42 3.95
C ALA A 118 -8.44 12.27 3.46
N SER A 119 -8.53 12.08 2.14
CA SER A 119 -9.32 10.97 1.56
C SER A 119 -8.56 9.64 1.54
N ALA A 120 -7.23 9.68 1.58
CA ALA A 120 -6.36 8.52 1.73
C ALA A 120 -4.99 8.92 2.29
N LEU A 121 -4.26 7.93 2.79
CA LEU A 121 -2.84 8.03 3.15
C LEU A 121 -1.98 7.30 2.11
N VAL A 122 -0.99 7.98 1.57
CA VAL A 122 0.10 7.37 0.79
C VAL A 122 1.37 7.47 1.61
N THR A 123 2.01 6.35 1.90
CA THR A 123 3.25 6.38 2.69
C THR A 123 4.47 6.16 1.81
N ALA A 124 5.41 7.10 1.79
CA ALA A 124 6.73 6.84 1.24
C ALA A 124 7.54 5.88 2.15
N PRO A 125 8.59 5.23 1.61
CA PRO A 125 9.36 4.22 2.35
C PRO A 125 10.04 4.79 3.60
N ILE A 126 10.07 3.99 4.67
CA ILE A 126 10.76 4.31 5.93
C ILE A 126 11.73 3.19 6.32
N ALA A 127 12.76 3.53 7.08
CA ALA A 127 13.65 2.54 7.69
C ALA A 127 13.21 2.23 9.12
N LYS A 128 12.65 1.03 9.34
CA LYS A 128 12.20 0.56 10.66
C LYS A 128 13.29 0.66 11.73
N SER A 129 14.54 0.35 11.36
CA SER A 129 15.70 0.43 12.25
C SER A 129 16.04 1.86 12.68
N GLN A 130 15.70 2.88 11.88
CA GLN A 130 15.88 4.28 12.25
C GLN A 130 14.72 4.76 13.12
N LEU A 131 13.48 4.41 12.76
CA LEU A 131 12.30 4.76 13.55
C LEU A 131 12.36 4.18 14.97
N ALA A 132 12.89 2.96 15.14
CA ALA A 132 13.06 2.35 16.45
C ALA A 132 13.97 3.20 17.39
N LYS A 133 14.95 3.92 16.85
CA LYS A 133 15.86 4.78 17.63
C LYS A 133 15.15 6.01 18.21
N VAL A 134 14.05 6.43 17.59
CA VAL A 134 13.28 7.63 17.98
C VAL A 134 11.95 7.26 18.66
N GLY A 135 11.85 6.02 19.16
CA GLY A 135 10.72 5.58 19.99
C GLY A 135 9.56 4.90 19.24
N PHE A 136 9.72 4.52 17.97
CA PHE A 136 8.71 3.73 17.28
C PHE A 136 8.74 2.27 17.75
N VAL A 137 7.67 1.85 18.43
CA VAL A 137 7.59 0.54 19.11
C VAL A 137 6.77 -0.52 18.35
N HIS A 138 6.27 -0.20 17.16
CA HIS A 138 5.45 -1.14 16.39
C HIS A 138 6.30 -2.02 15.45
N PRO A 139 5.90 -3.28 15.19
CA PRO A 139 6.62 -4.17 14.27
C PRO A 139 6.72 -3.64 12.82
N GLY A 140 5.78 -2.78 12.43
CA GLY A 140 5.69 -2.21 11.10
C GLY A 140 4.57 -1.19 10.95
N GLN A 141 4.45 -0.64 9.74
CA GLN A 141 3.42 0.34 9.41
C GLN A 141 2.02 -0.27 9.47
N THR A 142 1.84 -1.50 8.99
CA THR A 142 0.54 -2.19 9.01
C THR A 142 0.00 -2.32 10.44
N GLU A 143 0.84 -2.76 11.37
CA GLU A 143 0.48 -2.92 12.78
C GLU A 143 0.24 -1.56 13.46
N TYR A 144 1.06 -0.56 13.14
CA TYR A 144 0.87 0.81 13.62
C TYR A 144 -0.45 1.41 13.15
N LEU A 145 -0.80 1.24 11.87
CA LEU A 145 -2.04 1.77 11.30
C LEU A 145 -3.27 1.09 11.89
N ALA A 146 -3.23 -0.24 12.08
CA ALA A 146 -4.30 -0.98 12.75
C ALA A 146 -4.52 -0.46 14.18
N HIS A 147 -3.44 -0.34 14.95
CA HIS A 147 -3.49 0.20 16.31
C HIS A 147 -4.08 1.63 16.34
N THR A 148 -3.60 2.51 15.46
CA THR A 148 -4.05 3.91 15.40
C THR A 148 -5.50 4.07 14.94
N CYS A 149 -6.00 3.11 14.16
CA CYS A 149 -7.39 3.01 13.75
C CYS A 149 -8.27 2.25 14.76
N ALA A 150 -7.74 1.87 15.93
CA ALA A 150 -8.44 1.05 16.92
C ALA A 150 -8.97 -0.29 16.36
N MET A 151 -8.23 -0.88 15.42
CA MET A 151 -8.56 -2.16 14.76
C MET A 151 -7.61 -3.28 15.23
N PRO A 152 -8.09 -4.53 15.32
CA PRO A 152 -7.21 -5.68 15.53
C PRO A 152 -6.17 -5.78 14.41
N ALA A 153 -4.91 -6.05 14.75
CA ALA A 153 -3.83 -6.17 13.76
C ALA A 153 -4.12 -7.24 12.68
N ARG A 154 -4.83 -8.31 13.04
CA ARG A 154 -5.25 -9.37 12.11
C ARG A 154 -6.23 -8.90 11.01
N ASP A 155 -6.88 -7.75 11.21
CA ASP A 155 -7.85 -7.19 10.26
C ASP A 155 -7.16 -6.30 9.21
N ALA A 156 -5.90 -5.92 9.44
CA ALA A 156 -5.08 -5.24 8.47
C ALA A 156 -4.44 -6.28 7.53
N VAL A 157 -4.99 -6.40 6.32
CA VAL A 157 -4.56 -7.41 5.34
C VAL A 157 -3.69 -6.74 4.27
N MET A 158 -2.45 -7.20 4.16
CA MET A 158 -1.54 -6.76 3.10
C MET A 158 -1.99 -7.31 1.75
N MET A 159 -2.07 -6.44 0.76
CA MET A 159 -2.22 -6.81 -0.66
C MET A 159 -1.14 -6.12 -1.46
N LEU A 160 -0.51 -6.85 -2.38
CA LEU A 160 0.25 -6.24 -3.45
C LEU A 160 -0.62 -6.17 -4.69
N ALA A 161 -0.61 -5.03 -5.35
CA ALA A 161 -1.43 -4.78 -6.53
C ALA A 161 -0.61 -4.08 -7.59
N GLY A 162 -0.69 -4.63 -8.81
CA GLY A 162 -0.29 -3.97 -10.04
C GLY A 162 -1.44 -4.00 -11.06
N PRO A 163 -1.21 -3.47 -12.27
CA PRO A 163 -2.20 -3.44 -13.34
C PRO A 163 -2.83 -4.81 -13.65
N SER A 164 -2.04 -5.88 -13.74
CA SER A 164 -2.51 -7.20 -14.21
C SER A 164 -2.65 -8.25 -13.11
N LEU A 165 -2.23 -7.95 -11.87
CA LEU A 165 -2.20 -8.91 -10.79
C LEU A 165 -2.40 -8.26 -9.42
N ARG A 166 -3.19 -8.91 -8.57
CA ARG A 166 -3.30 -8.62 -7.13
C ARG A 166 -3.03 -9.89 -6.35
N THR A 167 -2.10 -9.84 -5.39
CA THR A 167 -1.75 -10.98 -4.53
C THR A 167 -1.85 -10.61 -3.05
N VAL A 168 -2.29 -11.56 -2.24
CA VAL A 168 -2.50 -11.39 -0.81
C VAL A 168 -1.78 -12.53 -0.07
N PRO A 169 -0.69 -12.25 0.65
CA PRO A 169 -0.07 -13.25 1.52
C PRO A 169 -0.89 -13.47 2.79
N LEU A 170 -1.28 -14.72 3.06
CA LEU A 170 -2.02 -15.11 4.26
C LEU A 170 -1.12 -15.20 5.50
N THR A 171 0.15 -15.54 5.31
CA THR A 171 1.21 -15.36 6.30
C THR A 171 2.25 -14.39 5.73
N VAL A 172 2.75 -13.45 6.54
CA VAL A 172 3.59 -12.34 6.06
C VAL A 172 5.03 -12.54 6.54
N HIS A 173 5.52 -11.74 7.50
CA HIS A 173 6.90 -11.80 7.97
C HIS A 173 7.10 -12.88 9.04
N CYS A 174 7.28 -14.13 8.60
CA CYS A 174 7.59 -15.29 9.46
C CYS A 174 8.62 -16.21 8.77
N ALA A 175 9.26 -17.10 9.52
CA ALA A 175 10.16 -18.08 8.91
C ALA A 175 9.34 -19.08 8.08
N LEU A 176 9.88 -19.53 6.94
CA LEU A 176 9.15 -20.43 6.04
C LEU A 176 8.71 -21.73 6.74
N ALA A 177 9.51 -22.24 7.69
CA ALA A 177 9.18 -23.42 8.49
C ALA A 177 7.98 -23.22 9.44
N GLU A 178 7.61 -21.98 9.76
CA GLU A 178 6.47 -21.65 10.63
C GLU A 178 5.16 -21.58 9.85
N VAL A 179 5.22 -21.36 8.53
CA VAL A 179 4.05 -21.14 7.67
C VAL A 179 2.97 -22.21 7.85
N PRO A 180 3.26 -23.53 7.77
CA PRO A 180 2.22 -24.55 7.90
C PRO A 180 1.48 -24.50 9.24
N GLY A 181 2.19 -24.18 10.33
CA GLY A 181 1.63 -24.09 11.68
C GLY A 181 0.82 -22.82 11.94
N LEU A 182 1.01 -21.77 11.14
CA LEU A 182 0.26 -20.52 11.23
C LEU A 182 -1.05 -20.55 10.42
N LEU A 183 -1.17 -21.47 9.47
CA LEU A 183 -2.34 -21.59 8.61
C LEU A 183 -3.50 -22.28 9.32
N SER A 184 -4.69 -21.74 9.14
CA SER A 184 -5.94 -22.34 9.61
C SER A 184 -7.09 -21.93 8.69
N THR A 185 -8.16 -22.73 8.69
CA THR A 185 -9.37 -22.45 7.93
C THR A 185 -9.92 -21.08 8.29
N ASP A 186 -10.01 -20.78 9.60
CA ASP A 186 -10.42 -19.48 10.12
C ASP A 186 -9.55 -18.32 9.60
N LEU A 187 -8.22 -18.47 9.57
CA LEU A 187 -7.33 -17.44 9.05
C LEU A 187 -7.63 -17.15 7.57
N ILE A 188 -7.75 -18.21 6.76
CA ILE A 188 -8.02 -18.10 5.32
C ILE A 188 -9.37 -17.41 5.10
N VAL A 189 -10.43 -17.90 5.73
CA VAL A 189 -11.79 -17.38 5.58
C VAL A 189 -11.85 -15.92 6.04
N HIS A 190 -11.26 -15.60 7.20
CA HIS A 190 -11.24 -14.23 7.74
C HIS A 190 -10.60 -13.25 6.76
N LYS A 191 -9.39 -13.57 6.28
CA LYS A 191 -8.68 -12.71 5.33
C LYS A 191 -9.37 -12.64 3.98
N ALA A 192 -9.89 -13.74 3.45
CA ALA A 192 -10.62 -13.77 2.19
C ALA A 192 -11.87 -12.87 2.22
N ARG A 193 -12.61 -12.84 3.34
CA ARG A 193 -13.74 -11.92 3.50
C ARG A 193 -13.30 -10.45 3.48
N ILE A 194 -12.18 -10.12 4.12
CA ILE A 194 -11.60 -8.76 4.07
C ILE A 194 -11.24 -8.40 2.64
N VAL A 195 -10.58 -9.30 1.91
CA VAL A 195 -10.19 -9.10 0.51
C VAL A 195 -11.43 -8.91 -0.38
N ALA A 196 -12.45 -9.76 -0.26
CA ALA A 196 -13.67 -9.64 -1.04
C ALA A 196 -14.37 -8.29 -0.82
N ARG A 197 -14.52 -7.86 0.45
CA ARG A 197 -15.10 -6.54 0.77
C ARG A 197 -14.27 -5.38 0.22
N ALA A 198 -12.95 -5.48 0.30
CA ALA A 198 -12.06 -4.45 -0.22
C ALA A 198 -12.07 -4.40 -1.75
N LEU A 199 -12.13 -5.53 -2.45
CA LEU A 199 -12.28 -5.54 -3.92
C LEU A 199 -13.58 -4.85 -4.37
N ALA A 200 -14.67 -5.01 -3.62
CA ALA A 200 -15.90 -4.29 -3.89
C ALA A 200 -15.78 -2.79 -3.58
N SER A 201 -15.32 -2.43 -2.39
CA SER A 201 -15.31 -1.04 -1.91
C SER A 201 -14.18 -0.16 -2.48
N ASP A 202 -12.99 -0.73 -2.65
CA ASP A 202 -11.76 -0.02 -3.04
C ASP A 202 -11.45 -0.16 -4.53
N PHE A 203 -11.94 -1.22 -5.17
CA PHE A 203 -11.68 -1.51 -6.59
C PHE A 203 -12.95 -1.54 -7.45
N GLY A 204 -14.14 -1.43 -6.86
CA GLY A 204 -15.41 -1.37 -7.61
C GLY A 204 -15.83 -2.72 -8.20
N ILE A 205 -15.26 -3.82 -7.73
CA ILE A 205 -15.51 -5.17 -8.24
C ILE A 205 -16.67 -5.77 -7.46
N VAL A 206 -17.89 -5.56 -7.96
CA VAL A 206 -19.15 -5.96 -7.29
C VAL A 206 -19.24 -7.47 -7.02
N ARG A 207 -18.65 -8.30 -7.89
CA ARG A 207 -18.56 -9.76 -7.73
C ARG A 207 -17.09 -10.19 -7.73
N PRO A 208 -16.39 -10.07 -6.58
CA PRO A 208 -14.99 -10.46 -6.46
C PRO A 208 -14.80 -11.95 -6.77
N ARG A 209 -13.71 -12.27 -7.46
CA ARG A 209 -13.30 -13.65 -7.77
C ARG A 209 -11.95 -13.90 -7.14
N LEU A 210 -11.90 -14.82 -6.20
CA LEU A 210 -10.71 -15.14 -5.42
C LEU A 210 -10.15 -16.48 -5.89
N ALA A 211 -8.85 -16.53 -6.12
CA ALA A 211 -8.14 -17.77 -6.38
C ALA A 211 -7.20 -18.06 -5.21
N LEU A 212 -7.41 -19.17 -4.52
CA LEU A 212 -6.57 -19.61 -3.40
C LEU A 212 -5.50 -20.57 -3.94
N ALA A 213 -4.23 -20.28 -3.66
CA ALA A 213 -3.13 -21.18 -3.97
C ALA A 213 -3.12 -22.39 -3.02
N GLY A 214 -2.51 -23.49 -3.42
CA GLY A 214 -2.05 -24.53 -2.50
C GLY A 214 -0.88 -24.03 -1.66
N LEU A 215 -0.68 -24.62 -0.48
CA LEU A 215 0.55 -24.47 0.30
C LEU A 215 1.68 -25.27 -0.35
N ASN A 216 1.37 -26.53 -0.66
CA ASN A 216 2.30 -27.51 -1.17
C ASN A 216 2.43 -27.41 -2.70
N PRO A 217 3.56 -27.87 -3.27
CA PRO A 217 3.68 -28.00 -4.72
C PRO A 217 2.53 -28.85 -5.25
N HIS A 218 2.02 -28.47 -6.44
CA HIS A 218 0.90 -29.15 -7.08
C HIS A 218 -0.38 -29.20 -6.21
N ALA A 219 -0.52 -28.29 -5.25
CA ALA A 219 -1.63 -28.30 -4.28
C ALA A 219 -1.77 -29.67 -3.59
N GLY A 220 -0.65 -30.22 -3.11
CA GLY A 220 -0.62 -31.46 -2.32
C GLY A 220 -0.65 -32.75 -3.13
N GLU A 221 -1.00 -32.71 -4.43
CA GLU A 221 -1.07 -33.87 -5.33
C GLU A 221 -1.88 -35.04 -4.71
N GLY A 222 -3.07 -34.72 -4.18
CA GLY A 222 -3.95 -35.69 -3.51
C GLY A 222 -3.34 -36.29 -2.23
N GLY A 223 -2.65 -35.48 -1.44
CA GLY A 223 -2.05 -35.87 -0.16
C GLY A 223 -0.59 -36.36 -0.25
N LYS A 224 -0.02 -36.50 -1.46
CA LYS A 224 1.36 -37.01 -1.63
C LYS A 224 2.43 -36.03 -1.16
N PHE A 225 2.16 -34.73 -1.23
CA PHE A 225 3.12 -33.67 -0.89
C PHE A 225 2.74 -32.88 0.37
N GLY A 226 1.80 -33.39 1.16
CA GLY A 226 1.23 -32.72 2.33
C GLY A 226 -0.29 -32.84 2.34
N ASP A 227 -0.92 -32.60 3.49
CA ASP A 227 -2.37 -32.73 3.69
C ASP A 227 -3.07 -31.39 4.00
N GLU A 228 -2.32 -30.29 4.03
CA GLU A 228 -2.83 -28.97 4.39
C GLU A 228 -3.91 -28.48 3.42
N GLU A 229 -3.85 -28.86 2.15
CA GLU A 229 -4.90 -28.58 1.18
C GLU A 229 -6.25 -29.16 1.64
N GLU A 230 -6.32 -30.47 1.87
CA GLU A 230 -7.54 -31.17 2.29
C GLU A 230 -7.99 -30.73 3.69
N ARG A 231 -7.04 -30.58 4.63
CA ARG A 231 -7.34 -30.33 6.04
C ARG A 231 -7.67 -28.88 6.36
N ILE A 232 -7.11 -27.92 5.62
CA ILE A 232 -7.17 -26.49 5.95
C ILE A 232 -7.80 -25.67 4.82
N ILE A 233 -7.30 -25.81 3.59
CA ILE A 233 -7.59 -24.88 2.49
C ILE A 233 -8.93 -25.22 1.80
N GLU A 234 -9.20 -26.49 1.49
CA GLU A 234 -10.45 -26.94 0.90
C GLU A 234 -11.68 -26.62 1.79
N PRO A 235 -11.64 -26.86 3.12
CA PRO A 235 -12.70 -26.42 4.02
C PRO A 235 -12.93 -24.91 3.98
N ALA A 236 -11.86 -24.10 3.88
CA ALA A 236 -11.98 -22.66 3.79
C ALA A 236 -12.67 -22.22 2.50
N ILE A 237 -12.33 -22.85 1.37
CA ILE A 237 -12.97 -22.59 0.07
C ILE A 237 -14.43 -23.00 0.10
N ALA A 238 -14.75 -24.17 0.65
CA ALA A 238 -16.12 -24.64 0.79
C ALA A 238 -16.96 -23.67 1.64
N GLN A 239 -16.41 -23.19 2.76
CA GLN A 239 -17.06 -22.20 3.60
C GLN A 239 -17.29 -20.88 2.86
N LEU A 240 -16.27 -20.33 2.18
CA LEU A 240 -16.41 -19.09 1.40
C LEU A 240 -17.48 -19.21 0.31
N ARG A 241 -17.55 -20.36 -0.37
CA ARG A 241 -18.58 -20.63 -1.38
C ARG A 241 -19.98 -20.73 -0.78
N SER A 242 -20.12 -21.31 0.41
CA SER A 242 -21.41 -21.34 1.12
C SER A 242 -21.91 -19.96 1.52
N GLU A 243 -21.01 -18.97 1.52
CA GLU A 243 -21.28 -17.54 1.78
C GLU A 243 -21.33 -16.72 0.48
N ASP A 244 -21.59 -17.37 -0.66
CA ASP A 244 -21.68 -16.76 -1.99
C ASP A 244 -20.42 -16.00 -2.46
N THR A 245 -19.26 -16.28 -1.86
CA THR A 245 -17.96 -15.77 -2.36
C THR A 245 -17.48 -16.67 -3.49
N ASP A 246 -17.20 -16.08 -4.66
CA ASP A 246 -16.60 -16.79 -5.80
C ASP A 246 -15.13 -17.08 -5.50
N ALA A 247 -14.90 -18.16 -4.74
CA ALA A 247 -13.58 -18.66 -4.36
C ALA A 247 -13.27 -19.95 -5.14
N THR A 248 -12.06 -20.06 -5.67
CA THR A 248 -11.58 -21.23 -6.41
C THR A 248 -10.24 -21.71 -5.88
N GLY A 249 -9.95 -23.00 -6.04
CA GLY A 249 -8.70 -23.63 -5.60
C GLY A 249 -8.94 -24.90 -4.77
N PRO A 250 -7.93 -25.38 -4.03
CA PRO A 250 -6.55 -24.87 -4.05
C PRO A 250 -5.90 -25.05 -5.42
N HIS A 251 -5.27 -24.01 -5.95
CA HIS A 251 -4.58 -24.07 -7.25
C HIS A 251 -3.07 -24.28 -7.06
N PRO A 252 -2.42 -25.12 -7.88
CA PRO A 252 -0.95 -25.12 -7.96
C PRO A 252 -0.42 -23.71 -8.25
N ALA A 253 0.48 -23.22 -7.40
CA ALA A 253 0.94 -21.83 -7.47
C ALA A 253 1.66 -21.51 -8.79
N ASP A 254 2.42 -22.46 -9.34
CA ASP A 254 3.12 -22.34 -10.62
C ASP A 254 2.17 -22.20 -11.82
N ALA A 255 0.98 -22.81 -11.76
CA ALA A 255 -0.06 -22.66 -12.79
C ALA A 255 -0.91 -21.39 -12.59
N LEU A 256 -1.07 -20.95 -11.34
CA LEU A 256 -1.97 -19.87 -10.94
C LEU A 256 -1.59 -18.51 -11.53
N PHE A 257 -0.30 -18.25 -11.74
CA PHE A 257 0.21 -16.96 -12.20
C PHE A 257 0.45 -16.88 -13.71
N THR A 258 0.02 -17.87 -14.51
CA THR A 258 0.10 -17.76 -15.97
C THR A 258 -0.86 -16.68 -16.50
N PRO A 259 -0.56 -16.01 -17.64
CA PRO A 259 -1.45 -14.99 -18.20
C PRO A 259 -2.91 -15.45 -18.38
N ARG A 260 -3.10 -16.72 -18.80
CA ARG A 260 -4.42 -17.33 -18.96
C ARG A 260 -5.15 -17.52 -17.62
N ALA A 261 -4.44 -17.92 -16.57
CA ALA A 261 -5.04 -18.08 -15.25
C ALA A 261 -5.43 -16.72 -14.64
N ARG A 262 -4.56 -15.72 -14.73
CA ARG A 262 -4.80 -14.36 -14.19
C ARG A 262 -6.06 -13.69 -14.73
N ALA A 263 -6.45 -13.99 -15.96
CA ALA A 263 -7.69 -13.46 -16.55
C ALA A 263 -8.98 -13.92 -15.84
N ASN A 264 -8.91 -15.01 -15.06
CA ASN A 264 -10.11 -15.65 -14.48
C ASN A 264 -10.38 -15.25 -13.02
N TYR A 265 -9.49 -14.49 -12.37
CA TYR A 265 -9.68 -14.03 -10.99
C TYR A 265 -9.32 -12.55 -10.82
N HIS A 266 -9.75 -11.96 -9.72
CA HIS A 266 -9.48 -10.56 -9.38
C HIS A 266 -8.36 -10.41 -8.34
N ALA A 267 -8.20 -11.39 -7.45
CA ALA A 267 -7.09 -11.49 -6.52
C ALA A 267 -6.69 -12.95 -6.25
N ALA A 268 -5.40 -13.19 -6.11
CA ALA A 268 -4.84 -14.46 -5.66
C ALA A 268 -4.49 -14.39 -4.17
N LEU A 269 -4.97 -15.35 -3.39
CA LEU A 269 -4.62 -15.51 -1.98
C LEU A 269 -3.56 -16.61 -1.88
N CYS A 270 -2.39 -16.22 -1.38
CA CYS A 270 -1.22 -17.08 -1.33
C CYS A 270 -0.91 -17.42 0.13
N MET A 271 -0.50 -18.65 0.38
CA MET A 271 -0.32 -19.16 1.74
C MET A 271 0.81 -18.45 2.50
N TYR A 272 1.81 -17.94 1.78
CA TYR A 272 2.95 -17.22 2.35
C TYR A 272 3.45 -16.07 1.48
N HIS A 273 4.29 -15.24 2.09
CA HIS A 273 4.86 -14.02 1.51
C HIS A 273 5.46 -14.22 0.11
N ASP A 274 6.48 -15.06 -0.02
CA ASP A 274 7.19 -15.20 -1.30
C ASP A 274 6.33 -15.80 -2.41
N GLN A 275 5.32 -16.62 -2.06
CA GLN A 275 4.33 -17.13 -3.02
C GLN A 275 3.47 -16.01 -3.63
N ALA A 276 3.20 -14.93 -2.87
CA ALA A 276 2.46 -13.76 -3.34
C ALA A 276 3.35 -12.73 -4.04
N LEU A 277 4.53 -12.45 -3.48
CA LEU A 277 5.33 -11.31 -3.91
C LEU A 277 6.19 -11.59 -5.12
N ILE A 278 6.77 -12.80 -5.26
CA ILE A 278 7.64 -13.13 -6.40
C ILE A 278 6.89 -12.94 -7.74
N PRO A 279 5.68 -13.49 -7.94
CA PRO A 279 4.95 -13.32 -9.20
C PRO A 279 4.64 -11.85 -9.50
N LEU A 280 4.25 -11.08 -8.48
CA LEU A 280 3.93 -9.68 -8.66
C LEU A 280 5.18 -8.86 -9.02
N LYS A 281 6.30 -9.08 -8.32
CA LYS A 281 7.57 -8.39 -8.60
C LYS A 281 8.14 -8.74 -9.96
N ALA A 282 7.94 -9.98 -10.42
CA ALA A 282 8.37 -10.40 -11.75
C ALA A 282 7.56 -9.75 -12.88
N LEU A 283 6.30 -9.42 -12.63
CA LEU A 283 5.38 -8.88 -13.64
C LEU A 283 5.24 -7.36 -13.60
N GLU A 284 5.29 -6.77 -12.40
CA GLU A 284 4.86 -5.40 -12.10
C GLU A 284 5.92 -4.67 -11.26
N PHE A 285 7.20 -4.83 -11.58
CA PHE A 285 8.31 -4.31 -10.75
C PHE A 285 8.19 -2.79 -10.49
N ASP A 286 7.95 -2.01 -11.54
CA ASP A 286 7.87 -0.54 -11.47
C ASP A 286 6.45 -0.01 -11.15
N GLU A 287 5.43 -0.87 -11.10
CA GLU A 287 4.04 -0.46 -10.84
C GLU A 287 3.41 -1.15 -9.61
N GLY A 288 4.21 -1.92 -8.87
CA GLY A 288 3.78 -2.63 -7.67
C GLY A 288 3.45 -1.68 -6.52
N VAL A 289 2.21 -1.80 -6.02
CA VAL A 289 1.71 -1.02 -4.88
C VAL A 289 1.37 -1.97 -3.72
N ASN A 290 1.86 -1.64 -2.54
CA ASN A 290 1.41 -2.24 -1.30
C ASN A 290 0.18 -1.49 -0.77
N VAL A 291 -0.92 -2.23 -0.60
CA VAL A 291 -2.21 -1.73 -0.11
C VAL A 291 -2.53 -2.43 1.20
N THR A 292 -2.98 -1.65 2.19
CA THR A 292 -3.45 -2.20 3.48
C THR A 292 -4.97 -2.24 3.49
N LEU A 293 -5.53 -3.44 3.30
CA LEU A 293 -6.97 -3.69 3.28
C LEU A 293 -7.52 -3.86 4.69
N GLY A 294 -8.85 -3.71 4.83
CA GLY A 294 -9.58 -3.94 6.08
C GLY A 294 -9.59 -2.78 7.07
N LEU A 295 -8.76 -1.75 6.84
CA LEU A 295 -8.78 -0.51 7.62
C LEU A 295 -9.90 0.44 7.18
N PRO A 296 -10.41 1.29 8.10
CA PRO A 296 -11.41 2.31 7.77
C PRO A 296 -10.86 3.40 6.83
N ILE A 297 -9.54 3.52 6.73
CA ILE A 297 -8.85 4.43 5.81
C ILE A 297 -8.33 3.69 4.58
N VAL A 298 -8.18 4.40 3.47
CA VAL A 298 -7.38 3.92 2.33
C VAL A 298 -5.91 4.20 2.65
N ARG A 299 -5.08 3.16 2.57
CA ARG A 299 -3.62 3.32 2.63
C ARG A 299 -2.91 2.57 1.52
N THR A 300 -2.06 3.28 0.79
CA THR A 300 -1.16 2.72 -0.22
C THR A 300 0.30 3.09 0.05
N SER A 301 1.22 2.36 -0.56
CA SER A 301 2.66 2.57 -0.49
C SER A 301 3.31 2.00 -1.75
N PRO A 302 4.40 2.58 -2.27
CA PRO A 302 5.24 1.85 -3.22
C PRO A 302 5.78 0.58 -2.56
N ASP A 303 6.02 -0.46 -3.36
CA ASP A 303 6.49 -1.76 -2.88
C ASP A 303 8.02 -1.88 -2.79
N HIS A 304 8.74 -0.76 -2.72
CA HIS A 304 10.20 -0.74 -2.54
C HIS A 304 10.60 -0.10 -1.20
N GLY A 305 11.85 -0.37 -0.78
CA GLY A 305 12.41 0.22 0.43
C GLY A 305 12.91 1.65 0.23
N THR A 306 13.70 2.14 1.21
CA THR A 306 14.30 3.47 1.21
C THR A 306 15.46 3.65 0.23
N ALA A 307 16.10 2.56 -0.18
CA ALA A 307 17.19 2.52 -1.17
C ALA A 307 18.26 3.60 -0.93
N PHE A 308 18.80 3.66 0.29
CA PHE A 308 19.78 4.66 0.72
C PHE A 308 21.03 4.71 -0.16
N ASP A 309 21.41 3.59 -0.74
CA ASP A 309 22.56 3.45 -1.63
C ASP A 309 22.40 4.21 -2.97
N ILE A 310 21.17 4.48 -3.41
CA ILE A 310 20.89 5.25 -4.64
C ILE A 310 20.24 6.62 -4.39
N ALA A 311 19.88 6.93 -3.14
CA ALA A 311 19.23 8.18 -2.78
C ALA A 311 20.03 9.41 -3.24
N GLY A 312 19.36 10.35 -3.90
CA GLY A 312 19.96 11.58 -4.40
C GLY A 312 20.94 11.38 -5.57
N LYS A 313 21.06 10.17 -6.13
CA LYS A 313 21.86 9.91 -7.33
C LYS A 313 21.03 10.02 -8.61
N GLY A 314 19.72 10.19 -8.48
CA GLY A 314 18.81 10.28 -9.61
C GLY A 314 18.61 8.96 -10.37
N LEU A 315 18.84 7.83 -9.71
CA LEU A 315 18.70 6.50 -10.30
C LEU A 315 17.34 5.85 -10.00
N ALA A 316 16.62 6.34 -8.98
CA ALA A 316 15.34 5.74 -8.59
C ALA A 316 14.26 6.02 -9.64
N ASP A 317 13.48 4.98 -9.95
CA ASP A 317 12.30 5.08 -10.80
C ASP A 317 11.06 5.50 -9.98
N PRO A 318 10.29 6.51 -10.42
CA PRO A 318 9.12 7.00 -9.68
C PRO A 318 7.83 6.23 -9.95
N GLY A 319 7.85 5.21 -10.81
CA GLY A 319 6.67 4.45 -11.25
C GLY A 319 5.82 3.94 -10.08
N ALA A 320 6.45 3.30 -9.09
CA ALA A 320 5.73 2.71 -7.98
C ALA A 320 5.10 3.76 -7.06
N MET A 321 5.78 4.90 -6.87
CA MET A 321 5.24 6.04 -6.11
C MET A 321 4.03 6.65 -6.83
N ILE A 322 4.15 6.88 -8.14
CA ILE A 322 3.07 7.38 -8.99
C ILE A 322 1.88 6.41 -8.97
N ALA A 323 2.14 5.11 -9.09
CA ALA A 323 1.12 4.06 -9.03
C ALA A 323 0.42 4.04 -7.66
N ALA A 324 1.17 4.20 -6.56
CA ALA A 324 0.61 4.24 -5.21
C ALA A 324 -0.32 5.46 -4.99
N ILE A 325 0.09 6.65 -5.45
CA ILE A 325 -0.72 7.87 -5.37
C ILE A 325 -1.97 7.74 -6.24
N ARG A 326 -1.83 7.25 -7.48
CA ARG A 326 -2.95 7.01 -8.39
C ARG A 326 -3.96 6.04 -7.78
N MET A 327 -3.49 4.89 -7.30
CA MET A 327 -4.35 3.87 -6.69
C MET A 327 -5.07 4.40 -5.45
N ALA A 328 -4.40 5.18 -4.60
CA ALA A 328 -5.04 5.81 -3.45
C ALA A 328 -6.19 6.73 -3.85
N GLY A 329 -5.98 7.59 -4.86
CA GLY A 329 -7.01 8.48 -5.39
C GLY A 329 -8.22 7.71 -5.95
N GLU A 330 -7.97 6.65 -6.72
CA GLU A 330 -9.06 5.82 -7.26
C GLU A 330 -9.84 5.08 -6.16
N CYS A 331 -9.14 4.48 -5.18
CA CYS A 331 -9.79 3.81 -4.06
C CYS A 331 -10.62 4.79 -3.21
N ALA A 332 -10.07 5.97 -2.93
CA ALA A 332 -10.78 7.03 -2.21
C ALA A 332 -12.05 7.49 -2.94
N ALA A 333 -11.97 7.69 -4.26
CA ALA A 333 -13.12 8.07 -5.06
C ALA A 333 -14.23 7.01 -5.01
N ARG A 334 -13.88 5.72 -5.08
CA ARG A 334 -14.85 4.62 -4.99
C ARG A 334 -15.51 4.51 -3.62
N ARG A 335 -14.75 4.65 -2.53
CA ARG A 335 -15.31 4.70 -1.16
C ARG A 335 -16.29 5.86 -0.99
N ALA A 336 -15.97 7.04 -1.52
CA ALA A 336 -16.85 8.20 -1.46
C ALA A 336 -18.19 7.95 -2.19
N MET A 337 -18.15 7.36 -3.40
CA MET A 337 -19.36 7.01 -4.16
C MET A 337 -20.24 5.98 -3.43
N ASN A 338 -19.63 4.99 -2.77
CA ASN A 338 -20.37 3.99 -1.99
C ASN A 338 -21.02 4.60 -0.74
N SER A 339 -20.36 5.58 -0.11
CA SER A 339 -20.89 6.28 1.07
C SER A 339 -22.03 7.24 0.75
N SER A 340 -22.10 7.78 -0.48
CA SER A 340 -23.20 8.64 -0.93
C SER A 340 -24.45 7.87 -1.37
N ASN A 341 -24.33 6.56 -1.63
CA ASN A 341 -25.40 5.71 -2.13
C ASN A 341 -26.04 4.80 -1.05
N GLY A 342 -25.50 4.79 0.17
CA GLY A 342 -26.02 4.05 1.32
C GLY A 342 -26.64 4.98 2.35
#